data_AF-A0A4Y7TMD0-F1
#
_entry.id   AF-A0A4Y7TMD0-F1
#
_cell.length_a   1.000
_cell.length_b   1.000
_cell.length_c   1.000
_cell.angle_alpha   90.00
_cell.angle_beta   90.00
_cell.angle_gamma   90.00
#
_symmetry.space_group_name_H-M   'P 1'
#
loop_
_entity.id
_entity.type
_entity.pdbx_description
1 polymer ?
#
loop_
_entity_poly.entity_id
_entity_poly.type
_entity_poly.pdbx_seq_one_letter_code
_entity_poly.pdbx_strand_id
1 'polypeptide(L)' 'RLGNMPLVVGMPVMLTQNLDVKNGIVNGTVGTLKHIRYTIDEYGQRHLKSCIVESDDIVPSPEPL' A
#
# COMPACT_ATOMS: atom_id res chain seq x y z
N ARG A 1 -8.17 -8.82 -13.79
CA ARG A 1 -6.70 -9.05 -13.77
C ARG A 1 -6.04 -7.69 -13.99
N LEU A 2 -5.65 -7.01 -12.90
CA LEU A 2 -4.89 -5.76 -13.03
C LEU A 2 -3.51 -6.14 -13.60
N GLY A 3 -3.06 -5.42 -14.63
CA GLY A 3 -1.75 -5.64 -15.24
C GLY A 3 -0.60 -5.34 -14.26
N ASN A 4 0.63 -5.39 -14.76
CA ASN A 4 1.79 -5.01 -13.95
C ASN A 4 1.75 -3.50 -13.67
N MET A 5 1.60 -3.11 -12.40
CA MET A 5 1.64 -1.71 -12.00
C MET A 5 3.10 -1.32 -11.69
N PRO A 6 3.65 -0.29 -12.37
CA PRO A 6 4.97 0.21 -12.00
C PRO A 6 4.88 0.86 -10.61
N LEU A 7 5.80 0.46 -9.72
CA LEU A 7 5.92 1.03 -8.38
C LEU A 7 7.22 1.84 -8.28
N VAL A 8 7.11 3.09 -7.86
CA VAL A 8 8.22 4.03 -7.73
C VAL A 8 8.12 4.73 -6.37
N VAL A 9 9.23 4.76 -5.62
CA VAL A 9 9.27 5.49 -4.35
C VAL A 9 8.93 6.97 -4.58
N GLY A 10 8.06 7.51 -3.73
CA GLY A 10 7.50 8.86 -3.85
C GLY A 10 6.19 8.93 -4.63
N MET A 11 5.75 7.83 -5.26
CA MET A 11 4.48 7.86 -5.99
C MET A 11 3.28 7.90 -5.03
N PRO A 12 2.23 8.67 -5.36
CA PRO A 12 0.96 8.56 -4.67
C PRO A 12 0.30 7.21 -4.99
N VAL A 13 -0.29 6.60 -3.98
CA VAL A 13 -1.00 5.32 -4.08
C VAL A 13 -2.30 5.40 -3.30
N MET A 14 -3.27 4.57 -3.70
CA MET A 14 -4.53 4.39 -2.99
C MET A 14 -4.69 2.92 -2.64
N LEU A 15 -5.07 2.63 -1.39
CA LEU A 15 -5.40 1.28 -0.98
C LEU A 15 -6.76 0.88 -1.54
N THR A 16 -6.85 -0.32 -2.12
CA THR A 16 -8.08 -0.84 -2.73
C THR A 16 -8.77 -1.90 -1.89
N GLN A 17 -8.32 -2.09 -0.65
CA GLN A 17 -8.84 -3.08 0.28
C GLN A 17 -8.78 -2.54 1.71
N ASN A 18 -9.69 -3.01 2.56
CA ASN A 18 -9.64 -2.75 3.99
C ASN A 18 -8.54 -3.61 4.61
N LEU A 19 -7.54 -2.98 5.24
CA LEU A 19 -6.44 -3.70 5.89
C LEU A 19 -6.59 -3.69 7.41
N ASP A 20 -6.97 -2.55 7.98
CA ASP A 20 -7.16 -2.37 9.41
C ASP A 20 -8.25 -1.31 9.67
N VAL A 21 -9.50 -1.73 9.61
CA VAL A 21 -10.66 -0.84 9.76
C VAL A 21 -10.67 -0.15 11.13
N LYS A 22 -10.26 -0.86 12.19
CA LYS A 22 -10.23 -0.33 13.55
C LYS A 22 -9.29 0.87 13.63
N ASN A 23 -8.10 0.75 13.04
CA ASN A 23 -7.11 1.82 13.04
C ASN A 23 -7.24 2.77 11.83
N GLY A 24 -8.29 2.68 11.03
CA GLY A 24 -8.58 3.64 9.96
C GLY A 24 -7.93 3.35 8.60
N ILE A 25 -7.31 2.19 8.42
CA ILE A 25 -6.69 1.78 7.15
C ILE A 25 -7.73 1.04 6.31
N VAL A 26 -8.50 1.81 5.54
CA VAL A 26 -9.63 1.34 4.73
C VAL A 26 -9.37 1.49 3.23
N ASN A 27 -10.20 0.84 2.41
CA ASN A 27 -10.25 1.12 0.97
C ASN A 27 -10.48 2.62 0.74
N GLY A 28 -9.68 3.21 -0.13
CA GLY A 28 -9.68 4.64 -0.40
C GLY A 28 -8.57 5.41 0.30
N THR A 29 -7.94 4.84 1.34
CA THR A 29 -6.81 5.49 2.05
C THR A 29 -5.72 5.88 1.04
N VAL A 30 -5.41 7.17 0.98
CA VAL A 30 -4.37 7.71 0.09
C VAL A 30 -3.05 7.85 0.85
N GLY A 31 -1.95 7.50 0.21
CA GLY A 31 -0.63 7.68 0.80
C GLY A 31 0.50 7.77 -0.23
N THR A 32 1.71 7.90 0.27
CA THR A 32 2.94 7.96 -0.52
C THR A 32 3.74 6.68 -0.32
N LEU A 33 4.14 6.03 -1.41
CA LEU A 33 4.99 4.85 -1.38
C LEU A 33 6.42 5.21 -0.94
N LYS A 34 6.89 4.70 0.19
CA LYS A 34 8.24 5.01 0.73
C LYS A 34 9.26 3.91 0.50
N HIS A 35 8.83 2.65 0.59
CA HIS A 35 9.74 1.51 0.43
C HIS A 35 9.09 0.39 -0.36
N ILE A 36 9.90 -0.28 -1.17
CA ILE A 36 9.52 -1.45 -1.95
C ILE A 36 10.48 -2.58 -1.57
N ARG A 37 9.94 -3.70 -1.11
CA ARG A 37 10.71 -4.94 -0.88
C ARG A 37 10.36 -5.93 -1.97
N TYR A 38 11.36 -6.45 -2.67
CA TYR A 38 11.19 -7.41 -3.74
C TYR A 38 12.31 -8.46 -3.70
N THR A 39 12.05 -9.61 -4.32
CA THR A 39 13.07 -10.61 -4.66
C THR A 39 13.37 -10.54 -6.15
N ILE A 40 14.56 -10.96 -6.56
CA ILE A 40 14.93 -11.12 -7.96
C ILE A 40 14.93 -12.63 -8.26
N ASP A 41 14.27 -13.04 -9.33
CA ASP A 41 14.29 -14.43 -9.79
C ASP A 41 15.50 -14.73 -10.69
N GLU A 42 15.60 -15.97 -11.16
CA GLU A 42 16.67 -16.43 -12.06
C GLU A 42 16.70 -15.71 -13.42
N TYR A 43 15.59 -15.09 -13.82
CA TYR A 43 15.45 -14.32 -15.05
C TYR A 43 15.68 -12.81 -14.85
N GLY A 44 16.08 -12.39 -13.65
CA GLY A 44 16.31 -10.98 -13.32
C GLY A 44 15.03 -10.17 -13.08
N GLN A 45 13.87 -10.82 -12.96
CA GLN A 45 12.59 -10.14 -12.75
C GLN A 45 12.37 -9.84 -11.27
N ARG A 46 11.85 -8.66 -10.98
CA ARG A 46 11.54 -8.20 -9.61
C ARG A 46 10.14 -8.65 -9.21
N HIS A 47 10.06 -9.48 -8.18
CA HIS A 47 8.81 -9.93 -7.59
C HIS A 47 8.54 -9.21 -6.28
N LEU A 48 7.48 -8.40 -6.26
CA LEU A 48 7.08 -7.63 -5.08
C LEU A 48 6.78 -8.58 -3.91
N LYS A 49 7.32 -8.26 -2.74
CA LYS A 49 7.02 -8.95 -1.46
C LYS A 49 6.15 -8.07 -0.56
N SER A 50 6.54 -6.82 -0.40
CA SER A 50 5.77 -5.85 0.37
C SER A 50 6.19 -4.41 0.03
N CYS A 51 5.40 -3.46 0.51
CA CYS A 51 5.74 -2.05 0.45
C CYS A 51 5.41 -1.35 1.78
N ILE A 52 5.96 -0.16 1.97
CA ILE A 52 5.59 0.74 3.06
C ILE A 52 4.96 1.97 2.44
N VAL A 53 3.73 2.26 2.86
CA VAL A 53 2.97 3.44 2.46
C VAL A 53 2.81 4.33 3.69
N GLU A 54 3.23 5.58 3.57
CA GLU A 54 3.00 6.62 4.58
C GLU A 54 1.73 7.39 4.21
N SER A 55 0.84 7.62 5.16
CA SER A 55 -0.45 8.27 4.93
C SER A 55 -0.85 9.11 6.13
N ASP A 56 -1.25 10.34 5.85
CA ASP A 56 -1.91 11.24 6.82
C ASP A 56 -3.44 11.09 6.81
N ASP A 57 -3.97 10.23 5.93
CA ASP A 57 -5.39 9.97 5.69
C ASP A 57 -5.93 8.83 6.56
N ILE A 58 -5.13 8.37 7.52
CA ILE A 58 -5.52 7.30 8.45
C ILE A 58 -6.38 7.91 9.56
N VAL A 59 -7.69 7.69 9.46
CA VAL A 59 -8.66 8.17 10.46
C VAL A 59 -9.24 6.95 11.18
N PRO A 60 -8.94 6.73 12.48
CA PRO A 60 -9.53 5.65 13.24
C PRO A 60 -11.06 5.72 13.20
N SER A 61 -11.71 4.55 13.14
CA SER A 61 -13.17 4.52 13.35
C SER A 61 -13.45 5.13 14.73
N PRO A 62 -14.41 6.05 14.87
CA PRO A 62 -14.87 6.44 16.19
C PRO A 62 -15.29 5.16 16.94
N GLU A 63 -14.80 5.00 18.17
CA GLU A 63 -15.24 3.88 19.01
C GLU A 63 -16.76 4.01 19.21
N PRO A 64 -17.55 2.93 19.05
CA PRO A 64 -18.95 2.99 19.40
C PRO A 64 -19.06 3.27 20.91
N LEU A 65 -19.80 4.33 21.24
CA LEU A 65 -20.16 4.72 22.62
C LEU A 65 -20.85 3.58 23.37
#